data_AF-L5NIX5-F1
#
_entry.id   AF-L5NIX5-F1
#
_cell.length_a   1.000
_cell.length_b   1.000
_cell.length_c   1.000
_cell.angle_alpha   90.00
_cell.angle_beta   90.00
_cell.angle_gamma   90.00
#
_symmetry.space_group_name_H-M   'P 1'
#
loop_
_entity.id
_entity.type
_entity.pdbx_description
1 polymer ?
#
loop_
_entity_poly.entity_id
_entity_poly.type
_entity_poly.pdbx_seq_one_letter_code
_entity_poly.pdbx_strand_id
1 'polypeptide(L)'
;GCIAVDGPYDDIRDVEGYRERMVENRAMGMTGIWALTPGQVVTANEAPLPPKTGSWLLELDDDEIELDAEDGRQVYDGDELSLEQVGDDSYVLRVDGEEQELDGEELHEELLDLTTYVPSMDDIVDSMEEFEAAKEAGKGAIAMTQATTLVIDGVEVDIAKDRMWDEATYQAAMTPVALFQDVYEHRPDQHDALEEMYGEGIVERAMAVGTDD
;
A
#
# COMPACT_ATOMS: atom_id res chain seq x y z
N GLY A 1 -9.33 21.77 14.12
CA GLY A 1 -8.71 20.54 14.61
C GLY A 1 -9.71 19.75 15.43
N CYS A 2 -10.76 19.25 14.78
CA CYS A 2 -11.60 18.18 15.33
C CYS A 2 -11.30 16.92 14.49
N ILE A 3 -11.45 15.74 15.08
CA ILE A 3 -11.31 14.45 14.40
C ILE A 3 -12.72 13.96 14.04
N ALA A 4 -12.93 13.55 12.79
CA ALA A 4 -14.20 12.99 12.33
C ALA A 4 -14.28 11.50 12.66
N VAL A 5 -15.41 11.08 13.23
CA VAL A 5 -15.69 9.70 13.64
C VAL A 5 -17.07 9.32 13.12
N ASP A 6 -17.15 8.22 12.37
CA ASP A 6 -18.42 7.68 11.85
C ASP A 6 -19.26 7.04 12.97
N GLY A 7 -20.57 6.95 12.73
CA GLY A 7 -21.54 6.37 13.64
C GLY A 7 -21.39 4.85 13.82
N PRO A 8 -22.30 4.24 14.59
CA PRO A 8 -22.26 2.80 14.85
C PRO A 8 -22.65 1.99 13.61
N TYR A 9 -21.91 0.91 13.37
CA TYR A 9 -22.27 -0.15 12.44
C TYR A 9 -22.96 -1.29 13.23
N ASP A 10 -24.29 -1.39 13.11
CA ASP A 10 -25.13 -2.20 13.98
C ASP A 10 -25.34 -3.65 13.50
N ASP A 11 -24.97 -3.98 12.26
CA ASP A 11 -24.82 -5.37 11.83
C ASP A 11 -23.50 -5.97 12.33
N ILE A 12 -23.42 -6.19 13.64
CA ILE A 12 -22.20 -6.60 14.35
C ILE A 12 -21.58 -7.95 13.89
N ARG A 13 -22.27 -8.70 13.02
CA ARG A 13 -21.77 -9.98 12.47
C ARG A 13 -21.16 -9.80 11.09
N ASP A 14 -21.50 -8.71 10.40
CA ASP A 14 -20.94 -8.38 9.10
C ASP A 14 -19.61 -7.66 9.29
N VAL A 15 -18.56 -8.45 9.48
CA VAL A 15 -17.19 -7.93 9.65
C VAL A 15 -16.68 -7.31 8.35
N GLU A 16 -17.09 -7.84 7.19
CA GLU A 16 -16.62 -7.34 5.90
C GLU A 16 -17.27 -6.02 5.54
N GLY A 17 -18.59 -5.90 5.72
CA GLY A 17 -19.28 -4.62 5.57
C GLY A 17 -18.77 -3.56 6.56
N TYR A 18 -18.28 -3.96 7.74
CA TYR A 18 -17.61 -3.03 8.66
C TYR A 18 -16.25 -2.55 8.11
N ARG A 19 -15.48 -3.41 7.43
CA ARG A 19 -14.23 -3.04 6.76
C ARG A 19 -14.46 -2.14 5.55
N GLU A 20 -15.40 -2.50 4.67
CA GLU A 20 -15.79 -1.69 3.52
C GLU A 20 -16.21 -0.28 3.96
N ARG A 21 -17.03 -0.18 5.02
CA ARG A 21 -17.41 1.12 5.59
C ARG A 21 -16.19 1.93 6.08
N MET A 22 -15.18 1.29 6.66
CA MET A 22 -13.96 2.00 7.06
C MET A 22 -13.16 2.51 5.86
N VAL A 23 -13.13 1.79 4.75
CA VAL A 23 -12.52 2.26 3.49
C VAL A 23 -13.26 3.50 2.98
N GLU A 24 -14.59 3.46 2.90
CA GLU A 24 -15.42 4.61 2.50
C GLU A 24 -15.20 5.84 3.41
N ASN A 25 -15.13 5.61 4.72
CA ASN A 25 -14.89 6.65 5.71
C ASN A 25 -13.55 7.36 5.49
N ARG A 26 -12.49 6.58 5.23
CA ARG A 26 -11.16 7.13 4.95
C ARG A 26 -11.12 7.95 3.66
N ALA A 27 -11.81 7.51 2.61
CA ALA A 27 -11.96 8.29 1.37
C ALA A 27 -12.62 9.66 1.61
N MET A 28 -13.45 9.78 2.65
CA MET A 28 -14.07 11.04 3.09
C MET A 28 -13.26 11.80 4.16
N GLY A 29 -12.08 11.32 4.54
CA GLY A 29 -11.24 11.92 5.59
C GLY A 29 -11.73 11.64 7.03
N MET A 30 -12.59 10.64 7.23
CA MET A 30 -13.01 10.16 8.55
C MET A 30 -12.12 8.99 8.98
N THR A 31 -11.29 9.20 10.00
CA THR A 31 -10.27 8.22 10.43
C THR A 31 -10.70 7.37 11.63
N GLY A 32 -11.87 7.64 12.22
CA GLY A 32 -12.45 6.82 13.28
C GLY A 32 -13.83 6.28 12.94
N ILE A 33 -14.20 5.16 13.55
CA ILE A 33 -15.54 4.56 13.48
C ILE A 33 -15.97 4.05 14.85
N TRP A 34 -17.26 4.08 15.14
CA TRP A 34 -17.77 3.57 16.41
C TRP A 34 -17.82 2.03 16.41
N ALA A 35 -17.17 1.41 17.39
CA ALA A 35 -17.27 -0.02 17.70
C ALA A 35 -18.30 -0.33 18.81
N LEU A 36 -19.19 -1.30 18.56
CA LEU A 36 -20.21 -1.77 19.51
C LEU A 36 -19.77 -3.04 20.27
N THR A 37 -18.73 -3.73 19.78
CA THR A 37 -18.23 -4.99 20.35
C THR A 37 -16.71 -4.98 20.45
N PRO A 38 -16.11 -5.79 21.35
CA PRO A 38 -14.66 -5.99 21.38
C PRO A 38 -14.09 -6.46 20.03
N GLY A 39 -14.85 -7.26 19.26
CA GLY A 39 -14.44 -7.69 17.92
C GLY A 39 -14.31 -6.50 16.95
N GLN A 40 -15.30 -5.60 16.91
CA GLN A 40 -15.23 -4.38 16.12
C GLN A 40 -14.10 -3.45 16.57
N VAL A 41 -13.77 -3.42 17.86
CA VAL A 41 -12.61 -2.67 18.36
C VAL A 41 -11.30 -3.21 17.78
N VAL A 42 -11.15 -4.54 17.67
CA VAL A 42 -9.99 -5.14 17.00
C VAL A 42 -9.96 -4.76 15.54
N THR A 43 -11.07 -4.95 14.81
CA THR A 43 -11.15 -4.64 13.39
C THR A 43 -10.90 -3.16 13.09
N ALA A 44 -11.44 -2.24 13.91
CA ALA A 44 -11.25 -0.80 13.73
C ALA A 44 -9.82 -0.33 14.01
N ASN A 45 -9.10 -1.03 14.88
CA ASN A 45 -7.70 -0.74 15.16
C ASN A 45 -6.76 -1.30 14.08
N GLU A 46 -7.08 -2.44 13.48
CA GLU A 46 -6.21 -3.11 12.49
C GLU A 46 -6.45 -2.61 11.05
N ALA A 47 -7.71 -2.37 10.66
CA ALA A 47 -8.06 -2.00 9.29
C ALA A 47 -7.40 -0.72 8.71
N PRO A 48 -6.99 0.28 9.51
CA PRO A 48 -6.26 1.44 9.00
C PRO A 48 -4.73 1.30 9.07
N LEU A 49 -4.21 0.19 9.62
CA LEU A 49 -2.77 -0.04 9.68
C LEU A 49 -2.23 -0.49 8.31
N PRO A 50 -0.97 -0.19 8.00
CA PRO A 50 -0.30 -0.71 6.81
C PRO A 50 -0.40 -2.23 6.73
N PRO A 51 -0.51 -2.81 5.51
CA PRO A 51 -0.53 -4.25 5.35
C PRO A 51 0.79 -4.88 5.81
N LYS A 52 0.74 -6.17 6.12
CA LYS A 52 1.92 -6.95 6.48
C LYS A 52 2.92 -7.04 5.32
N THR A 53 2.40 -7.24 4.12
CA THR A 53 3.16 -7.40 2.88
C THR A 53 2.75 -6.28 1.92
N GLY A 54 3.72 -5.74 1.20
CA GLY A 54 3.43 -4.78 0.14
C GLY A 54 2.89 -5.53 -1.07
N SER A 55 2.09 -4.84 -1.86
CA SER A 55 1.47 -5.41 -3.05
C SER A 55 1.47 -4.40 -4.19
N TRP A 56 1.55 -4.93 -5.40
CA TRP A 56 1.34 -4.15 -6.61
C TRP A 56 -0.12 -4.24 -7.02
N LEU A 57 -0.70 -3.09 -7.33
CA LEU A 57 -2.04 -2.97 -7.85
C LEU A 57 -1.97 -2.54 -9.31
N LEU A 58 -2.89 -3.06 -10.10
CA LEU A 58 -3.22 -2.57 -11.43
C LEU A 58 -4.44 -1.65 -11.29
N GLU A 59 -4.31 -0.40 -11.77
CA GLU A 59 -5.38 0.60 -11.77
C GLU A 59 -6.04 0.62 -13.15
N LEU A 60 -7.24 0.05 -13.25
CA LEU A 60 -8.05 0.01 -14.47
C LEU A 60 -9.35 0.79 -14.26
N ASP A 61 -9.50 1.94 -14.91
CA ASP A 61 -10.67 2.82 -14.81
C ASP A 61 -11.14 3.08 -13.35
N ASP A 62 -12.15 2.35 -12.87
CA ASP A 62 -12.77 2.48 -11.54
C ASP A 62 -12.39 1.31 -10.59
N ASP A 63 -11.53 0.39 -11.05
CA ASP A 63 -11.15 -0.84 -10.34
C ASP A 63 -9.64 -0.86 -10.02
N GLU A 64 -9.31 -1.27 -8.79
CA GLU A 64 -7.94 -1.53 -8.34
C GLU A 64 -7.79 -3.04 -8.11
N ILE A 65 -6.89 -3.68 -8.85
CA ILE A 65 -6.72 -5.13 -8.86
C ILE A 65 -5.35 -5.48 -8.28
N GLU A 66 -5.34 -6.23 -7.17
CA GLU A 66 -4.09 -6.75 -6.61
C GLU A 66 -3.48 -7.83 -7.51
N LEU A 67 -2.19 -7.68 -7.81
CA LEU A 67 -1.42 -8.64 -8.59
C LEU A 67 -0.94 -9.80 -7.73
N ASP A 68 -0.96 -11.01 -8.30
CA ASP A 68 -0.51 -12.21 -7.59
C ASP A 68 1.01 -12.28 -7.54
N ALA A 69 1.57 -12.36 -6.34
CA ALA A 69 3.01 -12.48 -6.14
C ALA A 69 3.49 -13.93 -6.33
N GLU A 70 4.15 -14.23 -7.45
CA GLU A 70 4.65 -15.56 -7.80
C GLU A 70 6.15 -15.56 -8.12
N ASP A 71 6.95 -16.32 -7.36
CA ASP A 71 8.40 -16.48 -7.59
C ASP A 71 9.17 -15.15 -7.77
N GLY A 72 8.75 -14.09 -7.06
CA GLY A 72 9.34 -12.74 -7.13
C GLY A 72 8.82 -11.88 -8.29
N ARG A 73 7.79 -12.33 -9.00
CA ARG A 73 7.08 -11.60 -10.05
C ARG A 73 5.67 -11.21 -9.57
N GLN A 74 5.03 -10.31 -10.31
CA GLN A 74 3.65 -9.88 -10.09
C GLN A 74 2.81 -10.28 -11.30
N VAL A 75 1.88 -11.18 -11.12
CA VAL A 75 1.12 -11.84 -12.18
C VAL A 75 -0.28 -11.25 -12.25
N TYR A 76 -0.72 -10.91 -13.46
CA TYR A 76 -2.11 -10.60 -13.75
C TYR A 76 -2.75 -11.77 -14.50
N ASP A 77 -3.78 -12.36 -13.92
CA ASP A 77 -4.54 -13.49 -14.48
C ASP A 77 -5.99 -13.11 -14.88
N GLY A 78 -6.31 -11.81 -14.97
CA GLY A 78 -7.62 -11.31 -15.37
C GLY A 78 -7.81 -11.19 -16.88
N ASP A 79 -9.00 -10.74 -17.29
CA ASP A 79 -9.39 -10.60 -18.71
C ASP A 79 -9.53 -9.13 -19.18
N GLU A 80 -9.41 -8.15 -18.27
CA GLU A 80 -9.65 -6.71 -18.56
C GLU A 80 -8.45 -6.06 -19.25
N LEU A 81 -7.26 -6.57 -18.95
CA LEU A 81 -6.01 -6.20 -19.61
C LEU A 81 -5.43 -7.42 -20.33
N SER A 82 -4.92 -7.25 -21.54
CA SER A 82 -4.15 -8.29 -22.24
C SER A 82 -2.93 -7.73 -22.95
N LEU A 83 -1.89 -8.53 -23.06
CA LEU A 83 -0.60 -8.13 -23.63
C LEU A 83 -0.05 -9.22 -24.57
N GLU A 84 0.17 -8.86 -25.84
CA GLU A 84 0.77 -9.76 -26.83
C GLU A 84 2.04 -9.16 -27.41
N GLN A 85 3.15 -9.92 -27.40
CA GLN A 85 4.35 -9.56 -28.15
C GLN A 85 4.21 -9.99 -29.61
N VAL A 86 4.11 -9.01 -30.52
CA VAL A 86 3.89 -9.25 -31.95
C VAL A 86 5.16 -9.08 -32.80
N GLY A 87 6.23 -8.54 -32.22
CA GLY A 87 7.55 -8.40 -32.86
C GLY A 87 8.69 -8.35 -31.83
N ASP A 88 9.92 -8.10 -32.30
CA ASP A 88 11.11 -8.07 -31.43
C ASP A 88 11.05 -6.96 -30.36
N ASP A 89 10.38 -5.84 -30.68
CA ASP A 89 10.22 -4.66 -29.81
C ASP A 89 8.87 -3.98 -30.12
N SER A 90 7.83 -4.80 -30.26
CA SER A 90 6.48 -4.36 -30.62
C SER A 90 5.46 -5.23 -29.92
N TYR A 91 4.54 -4.57 -29.24
CA TYR A 91 3.58 -5.16 -28.33
C TYR A 91 2.19 -4.61 -28.66
N VAL A 92 1.18 -5.45 -28.49
CA VAL A 92 -0.22 -5.04 -28.53
C VAL A 92 -0.73 -5.11 -27.10
N LEU A 93 -0.97 -3.94 -26.51
CA LEU A 93 -1.64 -3.83 -25.21
C LEU A 93 -3.13 -3.56 -25.47
N ARG A 94 -3.99 -4.31 -24.79
CA ARG A 94 -5.43 -4.02 -24.74
C ARG A 94 -5.84 -3.76 -23.32
N VAL A 95 -6.51 -2.63 -23.11
CA VAL A 95 -7.09 -2.20 -21.83
C VAL A 95 -8.53 -1.79 -22.11
N ASP A 96 -9.49 -2.37 -21.40
CA ASP A 96 -10.93 -2.04 -21.52
C ASP A 96 -11.48 -2.10 -22.95
N GLY A 97 -10.89 -2.96 -23.77
CA GLY A 97 -11.27 -3.18 -25.16
C GLY A 97 -10.62 -2.22 -26.16
N GLU A 98 -9.96 -1.15 -25.71
CA GLU A 98 -9.09 -0.31 -26.52
C GLU A 98 -7.76 -1.03 -26.78
N GLU A 99 -7.22 -0.90 -27.99
CA GLU A 99 -6.04 -1.63 -28.44
C GLU A 99 -5.01 -0.64 -28.95
N GLN A 100 -3.78 -0.77 -28.44
CA GLN A 100 -2.65 0.06 -28.83
C GLN A 100 -1.43 -0.81 -29.16
N GLU A 101 -0.77 -0.46 -30.26
CA GLU A 101 0.52 -1.03 -30.64
C GLU A 101 1.61 -0.11 -30.09
N LEU A 102 2.45 -0.65 -29.22
CA LEU A 102 3.50 0.06 -28.48
C LEU A 102 4.85 -0.57 -28.79
N ASP A 103 5.91 0.24 -28.80
CA ASP A 103 7.26 -0.30 -28.65
C ASP A 103 7.60 -0.61 -27.17
N GLY A 104 8.79 -1.13 -26.90
CA GLY A 104 9.17 -1.52 -25.54
C GLY A 104 9.32 -0.36 -24.56
N GLU A 105 9.66 0.85 -25.03
CA GLU A 105 9.76 2.04 -24.18
C GLU A 105 8.35 2.55 -23.86
N GLU A 106 7.48 2.64 -24.87
CA GLU A 106 6.08 3.03 -24.72
C GLU A 106 5.30 2.06 -23.82
N LEU A 107 5.51 0.74 -23.97
CA LEU A 107 4.90 -0.26 -23.10
C LEU A 107 5.33 -0.11 -21.64
N HIS A 108 6.63 0.14 -21.41
CA HIS A 108 7.16 0.32 -20.07
C HIS A 108 6.55 1.55 -19.38
N GLU A 109 6.43 2.67 -20.09
CA GLU A 109 5.78 3.88 -19.56
C GLU A 109 4.30 3.63 -19.26
N GLU A 110 3.57 2.98 -20.16
CA GLU A 110 2.15 2.67 -19.97
C GLU A 110 1.91 1.77 -18.75
N LEU A 111 2.71 0.71 -18.58
CA LEU A 111 2.59 -0.18 -17.43
C LEU A 111 2.98 0.50 -16.11
N LEU A 112 3.90 1.46 -16.12
CA LEU A 112 4.22 2.26 -14.94
C LEU A 112 3.06 3.18 -14.51
N ASP A 113 2.32 3.71 -15.48
CA ASP A 113 1.14 4.55 -15.23
C ASP A 113 -0.05 3.72 -14.75
N LEU A 114 -0.21 2.48 -15.25
CA LEU A 114 -1.26 1.55 -14.84
C LEU A 114 -0.99 0.86 -13.50
N THR A 115 0.21 0.99 -12.91
CA THR A 115 0.55 0.27 -11.69
C THR A 115 0.86 1.17 -10.50
N THR A 116 0.35 0.76 -9.34
CA THR A 116 0.61 1.41 -8.05
C THR A 116 1.16 0.41 -7.06
N TYR A 117 2.05 0.88 -6.18
CA TYR A 117 2.57 0.07 -5.09
C TYR A 117 1.95 0.48 -3.76
N VAL A 118 1.33 -0.48 -3.06
CA VAL A 118 0.88 -0.32 -1.69
C VAL A 118 1.98 -0.84 -0.76
N PRO A 119 2.66 0.02 0.01
CA PRO A 119 3.77 -0.40 0.85
C PRO A 119 3.30 -1.13 2.11
N SER A 120 4.08 -2.11 2.54
CA SER A 120 3.94 -2.73 3.86
C SER A 120 4.35 -1.80 5.00
N MET A 121 4.06 -2.20 6.23
CA MET A 121 4.67 -1.58 7.42
C MET A 121 6.20 -1.57 7.34
N ASP A 122 6.82 -2.66 6.89
CA ASP A 122 8.27 -2.78 6.78
C ASP A 122 8.83 -1.78 5.75
N ASP A 123 8.23 -1.71 4.55
CA ASP A 123 8.63 -0.75 3.51
C ASP A 123 8.53 0.70 3.99
N ILE A 124 7.46 1.02 4.73
CA ILE A 124 7.26 2.36 5.29
C ILE A 124 8.37 2.68 6.29
N VAL A 125 8.62 1.78 7.24
CA VAL A 125 9.65 1.97 8.28
C VAL A 125 11.05 2.04 7.66
N ASP A 126 11.40 1.14 6.73
CA ASP A 126 12.66 1.16 5.97
C ASP A 126 12.87 2.52 5.28
N SER A 127 11.84 3.00 4.57
CA SER A 127 11.91 4.28 3.87
C SER A 127 12.06 5.46 4.85
N MET A 128 11.39 5.40 5.99
CA MET A 128 11.48 6.47 6.99
C MET A 128 12.88 6.53 7.62
N GLU A 129 13.44 5.39 8.01
CA GLU A 129 14.81 5.31 8.55
C GLU A 129 15.86 5.76 7.52
N GLU A 130 15.71 5.37 6.24
CA GLU A 130 16.60 5.83 5.18
C GLU A 130 16.53 7.36 4.99
N PHE A 131 15.32 7.92 5.04
CA PHE A 131 15.13 9.37 4.95
C PHE A 131 15.69 10.11 6.16
N GLU A 132 15.49 9.61 7.38
CA GLU A 132 16.08 10.16 8.60
C GLU A 132 17.61 10.20 8.51
N ALA A 133 18.25 9.10 8.12
CA ALA A 133 19.70 9.04 7.92
C ALA A 133 20.18 10.02 6.82
N ALA A 134 19.43 10.17 5.73
CA ALA A 134 19.73 11.13 4.69
C ALA A 134 19.60 12.59 5.17
N LYS A 135 18.57 12.88 5.98
CA LYS A 135 18.32 14.18 6.60
C LYS A 135 19.43 14.55 7.57
N GLU A 136 19.87 13.63 8.42
CA GLU A 136 21.03 13.81 9.29
C GLU A 136 22.32 14.08 8.51
N ALA A 137 22.49 13.43 7.35
CA ALA A 137 23.59 13.70 6.43
C ALA A 137 23.44 15.01 5.63
N GLY A 138 22.38 15.79 5.88
CA GLY A 138 22.14 17.11 5.26
C GLY A 138 21.47 17.06 3.89
N LYS A 139 20.85 15.93 3.51
CA LYS A 139 20.05 15.82 2.29
C LYS A 139 18.58 16.12 2.62
N GLY A 140 17.98 17.09 1.94
CA GLY A 140 16.57 17.43 2.12
C GLY A 140 15.59 16.56 1.33
N ALA A 141 16.09 15.80 0.35
CA ALA A 141 15.31 14.87 -0.44
C ALA A 141 16.18 13.72 -0.98
N ILE A 142 15.58 12.54 -1.13
CA ILE A 142 16.15 11.35 -1.75
C ILE A 142 15.13 10.70 -2.69
N ALA A 143 15.59 9.89 -3.65
CA ALA A 143 14.73 9.07 -4.48
C ALA A 143 14.90 7.61 -4.04
N MET A 144 13.78 6.92 -3.83
CA MET A 144 13.74 5.49 -3.55
C MET A 144 13.04 4.78 -4.69
N THR A 145 13.61 3.67 -5.13
CA THR A 145 13.11 2.91 -6.28
C THR A 145 12.43 1.63 -5.79
N GLN A 146 11.20 1.42 -6.25
CA GLN A 146 10.46 0.17 -6.11
C GLN A 146 10.46 -0.51 -7.49
N ALA A 147 10.99 -1.72 -7.60
CA ALA A 147 11.09 -2.41 -8.89
C ALA A 147 10.52 -3.82 -8.81
N THR A 148 9.90 -4.27 -9.90
CA THR A 148 9.31 -5.61 -10.01
C THR A 148 9.25 -6.07 -11.46
N THR A 149 9.00 -7.36 -11.67
CA THR A 149 8.68 -7.93 -12.98
C THR A 149 7.18 -8.22 -13.03
N LEU A 150 6.47 -7.55 -13.94
CA LEU A 150 5.09 -7.83 -14.28
C LEU A 150 5.01 -9.02 -15.24
N VAL A 151 4.00 -9.86 -15.07
CA VAL A 151 3.65 -10.93 -16.00
C VAL A 151 2.20 -10.80 -16.40
N ILE A 152 1.97 -10.60 -17.69
CA ILE A 152 0.64 -10.41 -18.27
C ILE A 152 0.58 -11.31 -19.51
N ASP A 153 -0.37 -12.25 -19.56
CA ASP A 153 -0.47 -13.24 -20.65
C ASP A 153 0.85 -14.00 -20.95
N GLY A 154 1.71 -14.14 -19.94
CA GLY A 154 3.04 -14.76 -20.07
C GLY A 154 4.11 -13.87 -20.68
N VAL A 155 3.82 -12.61 -20.99
CA VAL A 155 4.81 -11.58 -21.34
C VAL A 155 5.39 -10.99 -20.06
N GLU A 156 6.71 -11.02 -19.92
CA GLU A 156 7.43 -10.46 -18.77
C GLU A 156 7.91 -9.03 -19.09
N VAL A 157 7.63 -8.08 -18.20
CA VAL A 157 8.10 -6.69 -18.31
C VAL A 157 8.63 -6.22 -16.96
N ASP A 158 9.88 -5.76 -16.93
CA ASP A 158 10.46 -5.15 -15.75
C ASP A 158 10.03 -3.69 -15.63
N ILE A 159 9.50 -3.30 -14.47
CA ILE A 159 9.13 -1.91 -14.17
C ILE A 159 9.87 -1.42 -12.91
N ALA A 160 10.16 -0.12 -12.87
CA ALA A 160 10.77 0.53 -11.71
C ALA A 160 10.15 1.92 -11.47
N LYS A 161 9.54 2.09 -10.30
CA LYS A 161 8.88 3.33 -9.87
C LYS A 161 9.75 4.05 -8.85
N ASP A 162 10.23 5.24 -9.22
CA ASP A 162 10.94 6.13 -8.32
C ASP A 162 9.95 7.00 -7.55
N ARG A 163 10.09 7.02 -6.22
CA ARG A 163 9.37 7.94 -5.35
C ARG A 163 10.34 8.89 -4.67
N MET A 164 10.08 10.18 -4.82
CA MET A 164 10.81 11.22 -4.09
C MET A 164 10.34 11.25 -2.63
N TRP A 165 11.31 11.18 -1.72
CA TRP A 165 11.14 11.32 -0.29
C TRP A 165 11.74 12.63 0.16
N ASP A 166 10.89 13.49 0.69
CA ASP A 166 11.22 14.73 1.39
C ASP A 166 10.49 14.77 2.74
N GLU A 167 10.63 15.88 3.47
CA GLU A 167 9.95 16.07 4.75
C GLU A 167 8.42 15.93 4.62
N ALA A 168 7.82 16.38 3.51
CA ALA A 168 6.38 16.28 3.33
C ALA A 168 5.94 14.81 3.17
N THR A 169 6.67 14.03 2.39
CA THR A 169 6.43 12.60 2.18
C THR A 169 6.65 11.81 3.46
N TYR A 170 7.69 12.14 4.22
CA TYR A 170 7.95 11.56 5.54
C TYR A 170 6.80 11.83 6.52
N GLN A 171 6.31 13.07 6.61
CA GLN A 171 5.18 13.41 7.49
C GLN A 171 3.87 12.73 7.06
N ALA A 172 3.67 12.49 5.75
CA ALA A 172 2.54 11.70 5.28
C ALA A 172 2.65 10.24 5.72
N ALA A 173 3.83 9.63 5.57
CA ALA A 173 4.12 8.26 5.99
C ALA A 173 4.06 8.07 7.53
N MET A 174 4.34 9.12 8.31
CA MET A 174 4.14 9.11 9.77
C MET A 174 2.70 8.87 10.19
N THR A 175 1.69 9.20 9.36
CA THR A 175 0.28 9.07 9.77
C THR A 175 -0.12 7.64 10.14
N PRO A 176 0.08 6.62 9.28
CA PRO A 176 -0.20 5.23 9.65
C PRO A 176 0.71 4.71 10.77
N VAL A 177 1.97 5.15 10.84
CA VAL A 177 2.91 4.73 11.91
C VAL A 177 2.50 5.29 13.28
N ALA A 178 2.09 6.55 13.35
CA ALA A 178 1.60 7.16 14.58
C ALA A 178 0.31 6.50 15.08
N LEU A 179 -0.56 6.05 14.16
CA LEU A 179 -1.73 5.27 14.53
C LEU A 179 -1.34 3.89 15.11
N PHE A 180 -0.38 3.21 14.48
CA PHE A 180 0.18 1.98 15.02
C PHE A 180 0.76 2.19 16.43
N GLN A 181 1.55 3.24 16.62
CA GLN A 181 2.12 3.61 17.92
C GLN A 181 1.03 3.86 18.96
N ASP A 182 0.00 4.65 18.65
CA ASP A 182 -1.12 4.91 19.56
C ASP A 182 -1.87 3.62 19.95
N VAL A 183 -2.12 2.73 18.98
CA VAL A 183 -2.73 1.41 19.25
C VAL A 183 -1.82 0.59 20.16
N TYR A 184 -0.53 0.47 19.83
CA TYR A 184 0.40 -0.33 20.62
C TYR A 184 0.56 0.25 22.04
N GLU A 185 0.65 1.56 22.23
CA GLU A 185 0.74 2.17 23.56
C GLU A 185 -0.48 1.92 24.44
N HIS A 186 -1.68 1.94 23.85
CA HIS A 186 -2.93 1.93 24.62
C HIS A 186 -3.65 0.58 24.65
N ARG A 187 -3.23 -0.39 23.82
CA ARG A 187 -3.91 -1.70 23.65
C ARG A 187 -2.96 -2.87 23.88
N PRO A 188 -2.54 -3.09 25.14
CA PRO A 188 -1.70 -4.24 25.48
C PRO A 188 -2.38 -5.59 25.22
N ASP A 189 -3.71 -5.61 25.11
CA ASP A 189 -4.47 -6.79 24.72
C ASP A 189 -4.33 -7.17 23.23
N GLN A 190 -3.72 -6.31 22.42
CA GLN A 190 -3.49 -6.52 20.99
C GLN A 190 -2.00 -6.75 20.63
N HIS A 191 -1.07 -6.66 21.60
CA HIS A 191 0.38 -6.79 21.35
C HIS A 191 0.75 -8.10 20.66
N ASP A 192 0.36 -9.23 21.25
CA ASP A 192 0.69 -10.56 20.69
C ASP A 192 0.22 -10.71 19.24
N ALA A 193 -0.96 -10.16 18.90
CA ALA A 193 -1.51 -10.24 17.55
C ALA A 193 -0.76 -9.34 16.55
N LEU A 194 -0.36 -8.14 16.98
CA LEU A 194 0.42 -7.21 16.15
C LEU A 194 1.86 -7.72 15.94
N GLU A 195 2.46 -8.33 16.96
CA GLU A 195 3.78 -8.98 16.87
C GLU A 195 3.73 -10.24 16.00
N GLU A 196 2.64 -11.02 16.05
CA GLU A 196 2.42 -12.13 15.11
C GLU A 196 2.23 -11.62 13.66
N MET A 197 1.52 -10.51 13.49
CA MET A 197 1.25 -9.92 12.18
C MET A 197 2.55 -9.40 11.54
N TYR A 198 3.23 -8.46 12.19
CA TYR A 198 4.37 -7.74 11.61
C TYR A 198 5.74 -8.33 11.97
N GLY A 199 5.83 -9.10 13.05
CA GLY A 199 7.09 -9.55 13.65
C GLY A 199 7.63 -8.54 14.67
N GLU A 200 8.14 -9.05 15.80
CA GLU A 200 8.67 -8.24 16.92
C GLU A 200 9.69 -7.18 16.47
N GLY A 201 10.57 -7.51 15.52
CA GLY A 201 11.59 -6.59 15.03
C GLY A 201 11.01 -5.38 14.28
N ILE A 202 9.94 -5.58 13.50
CA ILE A 202 9.27 -4.49 12.79
C ILE A 202 8.48 -3.63 13.77
N VAL A 203 7.81 -4.26 14.74
CA VAL A 203 7.12 -3.56 15.82
C VAL A 203 8.07 -2.64 16.59
N GLU A 204 9.24 -3.14 17.01
CA GLU A 204 10.24 -2.34 17.73
C GLU A 204 10.71 -1.13 16.91
N ARG A 205 10.99 -1.33 15.61
CA ARG A 205 11.40 -0.24 14.71
C ARG A 205 10.29 0.77 14.48
N ALA A 206 9.06 0.32 14.21
CA ALA A 206 7.90 1.19 14.05
C ALA A 206 7.62 2.04 15.31
N MET A 207 7.91 1.52 16.50
CA MET A 207 7.82 2.27 17.76
C MET A 207 8.96 3.29 17.95
N ALA A 208 10.07 3.17 17.22
CA ALA A 208 11.23 4.06 17.33
C ALA A 208 11.21 5.20 16.29
N VAL A 209 10.70 4.94 15.08
CA VAL A 209 10.67 5.93 13.99
C VAL A 209 9.89 7.20 14.41
N GLY A 210 10.45 8.37 14.06
CA GLY A 210 9.85 9.67 14.37
C GLY A 210 9.86 10.08 15.84
N THR A 211 10.58 9.35 16.71
CA THR A 211 10.71 9.70 18.14
C THR A 211 11.94 10.54 18.47
N ASP A 212 12.83 10.77 17.49
CA ASP A 212 13.99 11.67 17.61
C ASP A 212 13.57 13.15 17.43
N ASP A 213 13.02 13.74 18.50
CA ASP A 213 12.88 15.20 18.72
C ASP A 213 13.40 15.62 20.11
#